data_AF-A0A1J0A3V0-F1
#
_entry.id   AF-A0A1J0A3V0-F1
#
_cell.length_a   1.000
_cell.length_b   1.000
_cell.length_c   1.000
_cell.angle_alpha   90.00
_cell.angle_beta   90.00
_cell.angle_gamma   90.00
#
_symmetry.space_group_name_H-M   'P 1'
#
loop_
_entity.id
_entity.type
_entity.pdbx_description
1 polymer ?
#
loop_
_entity_poly.entity_id
_entity_poly.type
_entity_poly.pdbx_seq_one_letter_code
_entity_poly.pdbx_strand_id
1 'polypeptide(L)'
;MGILFLVAIGYIIVKYILPWVNEQLDTEFKWWQVPIALLVGLISLYALVMKRDRGINRDIANRHNQYRKLSDSELEYIMYNGNSLDEKRSARIILEERIQRRKTMWHK
;
A
#
# COMPACT_ATOMS: atom_id res chain seq x y z
N MET A 1 -29.66 -18.33 10.88
CA MET A 1 -28.35 -19.01 10.77
C MET A 1 -27.15 -18.11 11.12
N GLY A 2 -27.03 -16.88 10.60
CA GLY A 2 -25.84 -16.04 10.85
C GLY A 2 -25.57 -15.63 12.31
N ILE A 3 -26.62 -15.38 13.11
CA ILE A 3 -26.46 -14.94 14.51
C ILE A 3 -25.90 -16.06 15.40
N LEU A 4 -26.35 -17.31 15.21
CA LEU A 4 -25.82 -18.46 15.95
C LEU A 4 -24.34 -18.70 15.65
N PHE A 5 -23.91 -18.42 14.42
CA PHE A 5 -22.51 -18.54 14.01
C PHE A 5 -21.63 -17.50 14.72
N LEU A 6 -22.10 -16.25 14.83
CA LEU A 6 -21.40 -15.20 15.58
C LEU A 6 -21.30 -15.50 17.07
N VAL A 7 -22.36 -16.06 17.67
CA VAL A 7 -22.36 -16.49 19.08
C VAL A 7 -21.37 -17.63 19.31
N ALA A 8 -21.31 -18.61 18.41
CA ALA A 8 -20.36 -19.72 18.49
C ALA A 8 -18.90 -19.22 18.38
N ILE A 9 -18.62 -18.30 17.46
CA ILE A 9 -17.30 -17.68 17.33
C ILE A 9 -16.94 -16.90 18.60
N GLY A 10 -17.86 -16.08 19.12
CA GLY A 10 -17.65 -15.34 20.36
C GLY A 10 -17.35 -16.24 21.56
N TYR A 11 -18.06 -17.38 21.67
CA TYR A 11 -17.81 -18.37 22.72
C TYR A 11 -16.41 -18.99 22.62
N ILE A 12 -15.97 -19.35 21.41
CA ILE A 12 -14.64 -19.92 21.18
C ILE A 12 -13.54 -18.92 21.57
N ILE A 13 -13.70 -17.65 21.18
CA ILE A 13 -12.73 -16.60 21.48
C ILE A 13 -12.60 -16.41 23.01
N VAL A 14 -13.71 -16.32 23.74
CA VAL A 14 -13.68 -16.10 25.19
C VAL A 14 -13.18 -17.34 25.94
N LYS A 15 -13.55 -18.54 25.50
CA LYS A 15 -13.22 -19.79 26.22
C LYS A 15 -11.82 -20.32 25.95
N TYR A 16 -11.30 -20.16 24.74
CA TYR A 16 -10.04 -20.78 24.34
C TYR A 16 -8.95 -19.76 24.00
N ILE A 17 -9.29 -18.69 23.27
CA ILE A 17 -8.29 -17.71 22.83
C ILE A 17 -7.90 -16.78 23.97
N LEU A 18 -8.86 -16.28 24.74
CA LEU A 18 -8.59 -15.34 25.84
C LEU A 18 -7.66 -15.92 26.93
N PRO A 19 -7.88 -17.15 27.45
CA PRO A 19 -6.98 -17.72 28.46
C PRO A 19 -5.58 -17.99 27.88
N TRP A 20 -5.51 -18.45 26.64
CA TRP A 20 -4.24 -18.66 25.95
C TRP A 20 -3.46 -17.35 25.78
N VAL A 21 -4.12 -16.27 25.37
CA VAL A 21 -3.50 -14.93 25.27
C VAL A 21 -3.03 -14.43 26.64
N ASN A 22 -3.84 -14.63 27.68
CA ASN A 22 -3.49 -14.23 29.05
C ASN A 22 -2.25 -14.96 29.57
N GLU A 23 -2.15 -16.26 29.28
CA GLU A 23 -0.99 -17.09 29.64
C GLU A 23 0.28 -16.68 28.86
N GLN A 24 0.15 -16.37 27.57
CA GLN A 24 1.30 -15.99 26.73
C GLN A 24 1.81 -14.57 27.02
N LEU A 25 0.92 -13.65 27.36
CA LEU A 25 1.27 -12.25 27.60
C LEU A 25 1.49 -11.93 29.08
N ASP A 26 1.32 -12.89 29.99
CA ASP A 26 1.31 -12.70 31.44
C ASP A 26 0.39 -11.53 31.85
N THR A 27 -0.83 -11.54 31.31
CA THR A 27 -1.83 -10.47 31.51
C THR A 27 -3.19 -11.05 31.84
N GLU A 28 -4.02 -10.28 32.54
CA GLU A 28 -5.40 -10.68 32.89
C GLU A 28 -6.44 -9.96 32.01
N PHE A 29 -6.43 -10.20 30.69
CA PHE A 29 -7.50 -9.68 29.85
C PHE A 29 -8.85 -10.32 30.23
N LYS A 30 -9.86 -9.47 30.40
CA LYS A 30 -11.24 -9.86 30.67
C LYS A 30 -12.03 -9.96 29.36
N TRP A 31 -13.05 -10.80 29.34
CA TRP A 31 -13.87 -11.05 28.13
C TRP A 31 -14.51 -9.79 27.54
N TRP A 32 -14.85 -8.79 28.37
CA TRP A 32 -15.42 -7.52 27.92
C TRP A 32 -14.39 -6.59 27.25
N GLN A 33 -13.09 -6.88 27.38
CA GLN A 33 -12.01 -6.16 26.69
C GLN A 33 -11.72 -6.73 25.30
N VAL A 34 -12.20 -7.93 24.97
CA VAL A 34 -12.04 -8.56 23.65
C VAL A 34 -12.50 -7.66 22.50
N PRO A 35 -13.67 -6.99 22.56
CA PRO A 35 -14.11 -6.10 21.48
C PRO A 35 -13.16 -4.90 21.30
N ILE A 36 -12.63 -4.36 22.40
CA ILE A 36 -11.70 -3.23 22.39
C ILE A 36 -10.37 -3.67 21.77
N ALA A 37 -9.85 -4.83 22.16
CA ALA A 37 -8.62 -5.39 21.61
C ALA A 37 -8.74 -5.64 20.09
N LEU A 38 -9.88 -6.15 19.63
CA LEU A 38 -10.15 -6.34 18.21
C LEU A 38 -10.21 -5.01 17.45
N LEU A 39 -10.86 -3.99 18.00
CA LEU A 39 -10.91 -2.64 17.41
C LEU A 39 -9.51 -2.02 17.31
N VAL A 40 -8.72 -2.10 18.38
CA VAL A 40 -7.35 -1.59 18.40
C VAL A 40 -6.49 -2.34 17.37
N GLY A 41 -6.59 -3.66 17.33
CA GLY A 41 -5.90 -4.49 16.33
C GLY A 41 -6.24 -4.09 14.89
N LEU A 42 -7.53 -3.86 14.60
CA LEU A 42 -7.99 -3.39 13.28
C LEU A 42 -7.45 -2.00 12.93
N ILE A 43 -7.45 -1.06 13.88
CA ILE A 43 -6.92 0.30 13.69
C ILE A 43 -5.41 0.25 13.44
N SER A 44 -4.67 -0.56 14.20
CA SER A 44 -3.23 -0.75 14.01
C SER A 44 -2.93 -1.36 12.63
N LEU A 45 -3.72 -2.35 12.20
CA LEU A 45 -3.58 -2.95 10.86
C LEU A 45 -3.84 -1.91 9.77
N TYR A 46 -4.92 -1.14 9.90
CA TYR A 46 -5.28 -0.08 8.96
C TYR A 46 -4.19 0.99 8.86
N ALA A 47 -3.65 1.45 10.00
CA ALA A 47 -2.57 2.42 10.04
C ALA A 47 -1.28 1.88 9.38
N LEU A 48 -0.98 0.59 9.57
CA LEU A 48 0.18 -0.08 8.96
C LEU A 48 0.02 -0.18 7.43
N VAL A 49 -1.16 -0.55 6.95
CA VAL A 49 -1.50 -0.57 5.52
C VAL A 49 -1.37 0.84 4.93
N MET A 50 -1.95 1.85 5.58
CA MET A 50 -1.89 3.23 5.09
C MET A 50 -0.45 3.77 5.07
N LYS A 51 0.39 3.40 6.05
CA LYS A 51 1.81 3.75 6.09
C LYS A 51 2.58 3.08 4.94
N ARG A 52 2.26 1.83 4.61
CA ARG A 52 2.85 1.10 3.48
C ARG A 52 2.47 1.75 2.14
N ASP A 53 1.21 2.11 1.94
CA ASP A 53 0.75 2.77 0.70
C ASP A 53 1.39 4.14 0.49
N ARG A 54 1.57 4.94 1.56
CA ARG A 54 2.28 6.22 1.48
C ARG A 54 3.75 6.06 1.09
N GLY A 55 4.41 4.98 1.52
CA GLY A 55 5.78 4.66 1.14
C GLY A 55 5.90 4.32 -0.35
N ILE A 56 5.01 3.47 -0.84
CA ILE A 56 4.97 3.05 -2.25
C ILE A 56 4.71 4.25 -3.18
N ASN A 57 3.74 5.10 -2.85
CA ASN A 57 3.43 6.28 -3.67
C ASN A 57 4.58 7.31 -3.71
N ARG A 58 5.31 7.48 -2.60
CA ARG A 58 6.51 8.34 -2.58
C ARG A 58 7.62 7.79 -3.44
N ASP A 59 7.82 6.48 -3.43
CA ASP A 59 8.87 5.82 -4.20
C ASP A 59 8.57 5.87 -5.71
N ILE A 60 7.31 5.65 -6.09
CA ILE A 60 6.84 5.83 -7.49
C ILE A 60 7.02 7.28 -7.94
N ALA A 61 6.63 8.26 -7.12
CA ALA A 61 6.80 9.69 -7.44
C ALA A 61 8.27 10.10 -7.58
N ASN A 62 9.16 9.55 -6.73
CA ASN A 62 10.59 9.81 -6.81
C ASN A 62 11.21 9.20 -8.08
N ARG A 63 10.88 7.95 -8.42
CA ARG A 63 11.35 7.34 -9.68
C ARG A 63 10.85 8.11 -10.90
N HIS A 64 9.57 8.51 -10.89
CA HIS A 64 9.00 9.31 -11.98
C HIS A 64 9.70 10.67 -12.12
N ASN A 65 10.03 11.34 -11.00
CA ASN A 65 10.81 12.58 -11.00
C ASN A 65 12.25 12.39 -11.48
N GLN A 66 12.88 11.24 -11.19
CA GLN A 66 14.20 10.91 -11.72
C GLN A 66 14.16 10.74 -13.23
N TYR A 67 13.19 9.99 -13.78
CA TYR A 67 13.02 9.85 -15.22
C TYR A 67 12.77 11.19 -15.91
N ARG A 68 12.05 12.11 -15.26
CA ARG A 68 11.77 13.45 -15.81
C ARG A 68 13.02 14.32 -15.95
N LYS A 69 14.12 14.01 -15.24
CA LYS A 69 15.41 14.72 -15.36
C LYS A 69 16.32 14.18 -16.47
N LEU A 70 16.01 13.02 -17.04
CA LEU A 70 16.81 12.41 -18.10
C LEU A 70 16.67 13.15 -19.43
N SER A 71 17.70 13.07 -20.26
CA SER A 71 17.66 13.59 -21.64
C SER A 71 16.76 12.73 -22.54
N ASP A 72 16.34 13.27 -23.69
CA ASP A 72 15.46 12.55 -24.63
C ASP A 72 16.12 11.26 -25.14
N SER A 73 17.45 11.26 -25.36
CA SER A 73 18.21 10.09 -25.80
C SER A 73 18.32 9.00 -24.73
N GLU A 74 18.46 9.39 -23.46
CA GLU A 74 18.46 8.44 -22.34
C GLU A 74 17.07 7.83 -22.12
N LEU A 75 16.01 8.62 -22.27
CA LEU A 75 14.64 8.11 -22.21
C LEU A 75 14.35 7.16 -23.37
N GLU A 76 14.84 7.46 -24.57
CA GLU A 76 14.70 6.59 -25.74
C GLU A 76 15.46 5.27 -25.54
N TYR A 77 16.69 5.32 -25.01
CA TYR A 77 17.44 4.14 -24.62
C TYR A 77 16.67 3.28 -23.62
N ILE A 78 16.09 3.87 -22.57
CA ILE A 78 15.29 3.15 -21.57
C ILE A 78 14.00 2.60 -22.18
N MET A 79 13.37 3.30 -23.11
CA MET A 79 12.17 2.83 -23.79
C MET A 79 12.42 1.52 -24.56
N TYR A 80 13.58 1.37 -25.20
CA TYR A 80 13.93 0.16 -25.94
C TYR A 80 14.60 -0.91 -25.06
N ASN A 81 15.54 -0.50 -24.20
CA ASN A 81 16.45 -1.39 -23.46
C ASN A 81 16.16 -1.50 -21.96
N GLY A 82 15.09 -0.87 -21.44
CA GLY A 82 14.72 -0.93 -20.02
C GLY A 82 14.46 -2.36 -19.53
N ASN A 83 14.73 -2.62 -18.26
CA ASN A 83 14.65 -3.97 -17.68
C ASN A 83 13.21 -4.37 -17.32
N SER A 84 12.31 -3.39 -17.14
CA SER A 84 10.91 -3.64 -16.81
C SER A 84 9.94 -2.93 -17.76
N LEU A 85 8.75 -3.51 -17.94
CA LEU A 85 7.66 -2.93 -18.74
C LEU A 85 7.24 -1.55 -18.22
N ASP A 86 7.26 -1.35 -16.90
CA ASP A 86 6.90 -0.10 -16.26
C ASP A 86 7.91 1.02 -16.52
N GLU A 87 9.21 0.70 -16.59
CA GLU A 87 10.26 1.65 -16.97
C GLU A 87 10.12 2.09 -18.42
N LYS A 88 9.93 1.13 -19.34
CA LYS A 88 9.70 1.43 -20.77
C LYS A 88 8.47 2.31 -20.97
N ARG A 89 7.38 2.01 -20.26
CA ARG A 89 6.14 2.78 -20.31
C ARG A 89 6.32 4.19 -19.74
N SER A 90 7.01 4.32 -18.60
CA SER A 90 7.29 5.63 -17.98
C SER A 90 8.14 6.51 -18.90
N ALA A 91 9.16 5.95 -19.53
CA ALA A 91 10.01 6.67 -20.47
C ALA A 91 9.22 7.17 -21.70
N ARG A 92 8.35 6.33 -22.25
CA ARG A 92 7.46 6.70 -23.37
C ARG A 92 6.53 7.87 -23.02
N ILE A 93 5.84 7.79 -21.87
CA ILE A 93 4.90 8.85 -21.44
C ILE A 93 5.62 10.20 -21.31
N ILE A 94 6.82 10.20 -20.74
CA ILE A 94 7.61 11.44 -20.57
C ILE A 94 8.05 12.01 -21.93
N LEU A 95 8.47 11.17 -22.87
CA LEU A 95 8.81 11.59 -24.23
C LEU A 95 7.59 12.18 -24.96
N GLU A 96 6.44 11.52 -24.90
CA GLU A 96 5.18 11.99 -25.49
C GLU A 96 4.77 13.36 -24.92
N GLU A 97 4.82 13.54 -23.59
CA GLU A 97 4.56 14.82 -22.95
C GLU A 97 5.50 15.93 -23.43
N ARG A 98 6.80 15.65 -23.59
CA ARG A 98 7.79 16.64 -24.06
C ARG A 98 7.57 17.03 -25.51
N ILE A 99 7.21 16.08 -26.36
CA ILE A 99 6.86 16.34 -27.76
C ILE A 99 5.60 17.19 -27.83
N GLN A 100 4.59 16.86 -27.02
CA GLN A 100 3.33 17.60 -26.98
C GLN A 100 3.53 19.04 -26.48
N ARG A 101 4.38 19.27 -25.46
CA ARG A 101 4.73 20.62 -25.01
C ARG A 101 5.49 21.44 -26.07
N ARG A 102 6.38 20.81 -26.85
CA ARG A 102 7.05 21.48 -27.98
C ARG A 102 6.05 21.87 -29.07
N LYS A 103 5.12 20.99 -29.41
CA LYS A 103 4.04 21.26 -30.37
C LYS A 103 3.10 22.39 -29.92
N THR A 104 2.74 22.45 -28.65
CA THR A 104 1.87 23.53 -28.14
C THR A 104 2.56 24.89 -28.07
N MET A 105 3.88 24.95 -27.87
CA MET A 105 4.64 26.20 -27.92
C MET A 105 4.88 26.71 -29.34
N TRP A 106 4.93 25.83 -30.34
CA TRP A 106 5.04 26.21 -31.76
C TRP A 106 3.74 26.77 -32.36
N HIS A 107 2.58 26.49 -31.74
CA HIS A 107 1.28 26.99 -32.17
C HIS A 107 0.82 28.26 -31.44
N LYS A 108 1.74 28.95 -30.73
CA LYS A 108 1.51 30.23 -30.05
C LYS A 108 2.30 31.33 -30.73
#